data_AF-A0A7J4B9G5-F1
#
_entry.id   AF-A0A7J4B9G5-F1
#
_cell.length_a   1.000
_cell.length_b   1.000
_cell.length_c   1.000
_cell.angle_alpha   90.00
_cell.angle_beta   90.00
_cell.angle_gamma   90.00
#
_symmetry.space_group_name_H-M   'P 1'
#
loop_
_entity.id
_entity.type
_entity.pdbx_description
1 polymer ?
#
loop_
_entity_poly.entity_id
_entity_poly.type
_entity_poly.pdbx_seq_one_letter_code
_entity_poly.pdbx_strand_id
1 'polypeptide(L)'
;MTLWSWISRRRQWDVIRFYIEHVDKIIEVVDHAKKMIELFLTKDLEGIKDEWHKVFKYEKEADEVKRKILSELSKEIFHPIDREELVRLVLTSDDVAAYAKGWSRRLSLIEPTNLPENILNRLREMAENVHKSTLLMKNAAEKLLVNPKEVLSISNEIERLEEETDDIRHEVFKEILNYCEESKISQCLM
;
A
#
# COMPACT_ATOMS: atom_id res chain seq x y z
N MET A 1 -18.32 -2.13 -34.19
CA MET A 1 -17.87 -1.35 -33.02
C MET A 1 -18.46 0.04 -33.17
N THR A 2 -19.38 0.45 -32.30
CA THR A 2 -20.07 1.76 -32.42
C THR A 2 -19.15 2.89 -31.95
N LEU A 3 -19.38 4.12 -32.44
CA LEU A 3 -18.61 5.31 -32.02
C LEU A 3 -18.58 5.45 -30.48
N TRP A 4 -19.70 5.17 -29.83
CA TRP A 4 -19.84 5.18 -28.36
C TRP A 4 -19.00 4.12 -27.66
N SER A 5 -18.91 2.89 -28.20
CA SER A 5 -18.06 1.86 -27.61
C SER A 5 -16.57 2.17 -27.79
N TRP A 6 -16.20 2.85 -28.88
CA TRP A 6 -14.84 3.30 -29.12
C TRP A 6 -14.44 4.47 -28.20
N ILE A 7 -15.30 5.48 -28.03
CA ILE A 7 -15.07 6.62 -27.11
C ILE A 7 -14.99 6.14 -25.66
N SER A 8 -15.90 5.25 -25.25
CA SER A 8 -15.90 4.67 -23.90
C SER A 8 -14.60 3.89 -23.64
N ARG A 9 -14.19 3.02 -24.56
CA ARG A 9 -12.94 2.26 -24.45
C ARG A 9 -11.73 3.19 -24.36
N ARG A 10 -11.63 4.23 -25.20
CA ARG A 10 -10.50 5.18 -25.14
C ARG A 10 -10.41 5.88 -23.78
N ARG A 11 -11.55 6.27 -23.19
CA ARG A 11 -11.57 6.87 -21.85
C ARG A 11 -11.19 5.90 -20.73
N GLN A 12 -11.57 4.63 -20.84
CA GLN A 12 -11.12 3.61 -19.89
C GLN A 12 -9.59 3.51 -19.89
N TRP A 13 -8.94 3.59 -21.06
CA TRP A 13 -7.48 3.60 -21.16
C TRP A 13 -6.86 4.81 -20.46
N ASP A 14 -7.43 6.00 -20.63
CA ASP A 14 -6.94 7.21 -19.97
C ASP A 14 -7.07 7.10 -18.44
N VAL A 15 -8.18 6.56 -17.93
CA VAL A 15 -8.36 6.32 -16.48
C VAL A 15 -7.37 5.28 -15.96
N ILE A 16 -7.18 4.16 -16.66
CA ILE A 16 -6.22 3.14 -16.25
C ILE A 16 -4.79 3.70 -16.25
N ARG A 17 -4.44 4.60 -17.18
CA ARG A 17 -3.15 5.29 -17.14
C ARG A 17 -3.00 6.15 -15.89
N PHE A 18 -4.01 6.95 -15.54
CA PHE A 18 -3.96 7.73 -14.29
C PHE A 18 -3.94 6.84 -13.05
N TYR A 19 -4.63 5.70 -13.08
CA TYR A 19 -4.57 4.71 -12.01
C TYR A 19 -3.16 4.11 -11.87
N ILE A 20 -2.47 3.79 -12.96
CA ILE A 20 -1.06 3.34 -12.89
C ILE A 20 -0.17 4.42 -12.26
N GLU A 21 -0.37 5.70 -12.58
CA GLU A 21 0.34 6.82 -11.94
C GLU A 21 0.02 6.91 -10.43
N HIS A 22 -1.22 6.65 -10.03
CA HIS A 22 -1.61 6.59 -8.62
C HIS A 22 -0.92 5.42 -7.90
N VAL A 23 -0.86 4.24 -8.54
CA VAL A 23 -0.13 3.08 -8.02
C VAL A 23 1.37 3.36 -7.89
N ASP A 24 1.98 4.09 -8.82
CA ASP A 24 3.38 4.53 -8.69
C ASP A 24 3.58 5.37 -7.42
N LYS A 25 2.66 6.28 -7.11
CA LYS A 25 2.72 7.04 -5.85
C LYS A 25 2.50 6.17 -4.62
N ILE A 26 1.63 5.18 -4.69
CA ILE A 26 1.44 4.20 -3.59
C ILE A 26 2.74 3.42 -3.34
N ILE A 27 3.44 2.98 -4.40
CA ILE A 27 4.73 2.29 -4.29
C ILE A 27 5.75 3.19 -3.57
N GLU A 28 5.87 4.47 -3.95
CA GLU A 28 6.77 5.41 -3.27
C GLU A 28 6.45 5.55 -1.77
N VAL A 29 5.17 5.62 -1.39
CA VAL A 29 4.76 5.65 0.02
C VAL A 29 5.23 4.39 0.75
N VAL A 30 4.99 3.22 0.16
CA VAL A 30 5.36 1.93 0.75
C VAL A 30 6.88 1.76 0.84
N ASP A 31 7.63 2.19 -0.17
CA ASP A 31 9.09 2.16 -0.19
C ASP A 31 9.69 2.98 0.96
N HIS A 32 9.20 4.21 1.14
CA HIS A 32 9.65 5.07 2.23
C HIS A 32 9.22 4.52 3.60
N ALA A 33 8.01 3.94 3.70
CA ALA A 33 7.54 3.31 4.92
C ALA A 33 8.37 2.08 5.30
N LYS A 34 8.75 1.25 4.33
CA LYS A 34 9.65 0.10 4.52
C LYS A 34 11.04 0.55 4.99
N LYS A 35 11.61 1.57 4.36
CA LYS A 35 12.91 2.14 4.77
C LYS A 35 12.93 2.60 6.22
N MET A 36 11.81 3.13 6.73
CA MET A 36 11.73 3.47 8.16
C MET A 36 11.97 2.26 9.06
N ILE A 37 11.47 1.07 8.71
CA ILE A 37 11.69 -0.16 9.49
C ILE A 37 13.17 -0.58 9.43
N GLU A 38 13.81 -0.45 8.27
CA GLU A 38 15.24 -0.72 8.11
C GLU A 38 16.10 0.24 8.96
N LEU A 39 15.70 1.51 9.04
CA LEU A 39 16.38 2.51 9.88
C LEU A 39 16.12 2.28 11.38
N PHE A 40 14.99 1.68 11.75
CA PHE A 40 14.75 1.21 13.12
C PHE A 40 15.77 0.15 13.56
N LEU A 41 16.11 -0.80 12.69
CA LEU A 41 17.13 -1.81 12.97
C LEU A 41 18.51 -1.20 13.22
N THR A 42 18.84 -0.11 12.52
CA THR A 42 20.12 0.60 12.65
C THR A 42 20.09 1.73 13.68
N LYS A 43 18.92 1.99 14.30
CA LYS A 43 18.68 3.04 15.31
C LYS A 43 18.97 4.46 14.81
N ASP A 44 18.79 4.72 13.53
CA ASP A 44 18.99 6.05 12.92
C ASP A 44 17.71 6.91 13.04
N LEU A 45 17.61 7.65 14.16
CA LEU A 45 16.45 8.49 14.47
C LEU A 45 16.23 9.65 13.49
N GLU A 46 17.31 10.28 13.01
CA GLU A 46 17.17 11.39 12.06
C GLU A 46 16.72 10.85 10.70
N GLY A 47 17.30 9.72 10.26
CA GLY A 47 16.83 9.02 9.06
C GLY A 47 15.36 8.64 9.14
N ILE A 48 14.89 8.08 10.26
CA ILE A 48 13.47 7.74 10.49
C ILE A 48 12.58 8.97 10.29
N LYS A 49 12.99 10.11 10.87
CA LYS A 49 12.24 11.36 10.77
C LYS A 49 12.21 11.87 9.33
N ASP A 50 13.32 11.81 8.60
CA ASP A 50 13.39 12.21 7.20
C ASP A 50 12.49 11.34 6.32
N GLU A 51 12.53 10.02 6.51
CA GLU A 51 11.67 9.07 5.78
C GLU A 51 10.18 9.28 6.12
N TRP A 52 9.84 9.60 7.38
CA TRP A 52 8.47 9.96 7.75
C TRP A 52 7.94 11.18 6.96
N HIS A 53 8.76 12.22 6.78
CA HIS A 53 8.36 13.38 5.97
C HIS A 53 8.13 12.99 4.51
N LYS A 54 8.92 12.04 3.97
CA LYS A 54 8.73 11.52 2.61
C LYS A 54 7.44 10.72 2.49
N VAL A 55 7.16 9.81 3.43
CA VAL A 55 5.89 9.06 3.50
C VAL A 55 4.69 10.03 3.48
N PHE A 56 4.73 11.06 4.34
CA PHE A 56 3.66 12.06 4.41
C PHE A 56 3.49 12.83 3.09
N LYS A 57 4.61 13.23 2.47
CA LYS A 57 4.61 13.95 1.19
C LYS A 57 4.02 13.09 0.07
N TYR A 58 4.50 11.85 -0.10
CA TYR A 58 4.06 10.99 -1.19
C TYR A 58 2.63 10.50 -1.03
N GLU A 59 2.14 10.31 0.20
CA GLU A 59 0.72 9.98 0.41
C GLU A 59 -0.18 11.16 0.03
N LYS A 60 0.24 12.40 0.28
CA LYS A 60 -0.48 13.57 -0.19
C LYS A 60 -0.50 13.65 -1.72
N GLU A 61 0.62 13.37 -2.37
CA GLU A 61 0.69 13.29 -3.83
C GLU A 61 -0.21 12.17 -4.39
N ALA A 62 -0.26 11.01 -3.73
CA ALA A 62 -1.16 9.92 -4.10
C ALA A 62 -2.64 10.34 -3.97
N ASP A 63 -3.01 11.01 -2.88
CA ASP A 63 -4.37 11.53 -2.66
C ASP A 63 -4.76 12.57 -3.73
N GLU A 64 -3.82 13.41 -4.17
CA GLU A 64 -4.04 14.35 -5.27
C GLU A 64 -4.32 13.65 -6.61
N VAL A 65 -3.58 12.56 -6.92
CA VAL A 65 -3.85 11.75 -8.13
C VAL A 65 -5.20 11.05 -8.02
N LYS A 66 -5.51 10.43 -6.87
CA LYS A 66 -6.83 9.83 -6.60
C LYS A 66 -7.97 10.82 -6.89
N ARG A 67 -7.90 12.04 -6.36
CA ARG A 67 -8.93 13.08 -6.58
C ARG A 67 -9.09 13.41 -8.07
N LYS A 68 -7.99 13.48 -8.83
CA LYS A 68 -8.04 13.70 -10.28
C LYS A 68 -8.77 12.55 -10.98
N ILE A 69 -8.46 11.29 -10.64
CA ILE A 69 -9.11 10.12 -11.21
C ILE A 69 -10.63 10.14 -10.93
N LEU A 70 -11.02 10.38 -9.68
CA LEU A 70 -12.44 10.44 -9.30
C LEU A 70 -13.19 11.57 -10.02
N SER A 71 -12.53 12.72 -10.23
CA SER A 71 -13.09 13.82 -11.02
C SER A 71 -13.23 13.50 -12.51
N GLU A 72 -12.38 12.63 -13.07
CA GLU A 72 -12.54 12.17 -14.45
C GLU A 72 -13.70 11.16 -14.56
N LEU A 73 -13.81 10.25 -13.59
CA LEU A 73 -14.85 9.24 -13.52
C LEU A 73 -16.26 9.83 -13.30
N SER A 74 -16.37 11.02 -12.69
CA SER A 74 -17.65 11.69 -12.48
C SER A 74 -18.28 12.27 -13.75
N LYS A 75 -17.55 12.31 -14.87
CA LYS A 75 -18.03 12.84 -16.15
C LYS A 75 -18.94 11.82 -16.88
N GLU A 76 -19.92 12.31 -17.65
CA GLU A 76 -21.06 11.54 -18.21
C GLU A 76 -20.74 10.40 -19.22
N ILE A 77 -19.46 10.17 -19.55
CA ILE A 77 -19.05 9.31 -20.69
C ILE A 77 -18.86 7.83 -20.30
N PHE A 78 -18.90 7.50 -19.01
CA PHE A 78 -18.75 6.12 -18.53
C PHE A 78 -20.08 5.41 -18.31
N HIS A 79 -20.15 4.14 -18.73
CA HIS A 79 -21.22 3.26 -18.33
C HIS A 79 -21.26 3.14 -16.80
N PRO A 80 -22.43 3.15 -16.15
CA PRO A 80 -22.53 3.15 -14.68
C PRO A 80 -21.75 2.02 -14.00
N ILE A 81 -21.82 0.79 -14.54
CA ILE A 81 -21.12 -0.38 -13.99
C ILE A 81 -19.59 -0.19 -14.06
N ASP A 82 -19.06 0.19 -15.22
CA ASP A 82 -17.62 0.39 -15.39
C ASP A 82 -17.10 1.52 -14.47
N ARG A 83 -17.94 2.55 -14.23
CA ARG A 83 -17.61 3.64 -13.31
C ARG A 83 -17.50 3.14 -11.87
N GLU A 84 -18.46 2.35 -11.41
CA GLU A 84 -18.46 1.82 -10.04
C GLU A 84 -17.24 0.94 -9.77
N GLU A 85 -16.90 0.05 -10.70
CA GLU A 85 -15.72 -0.81 -10.57
C GLU A 85 -14.41 -0.02 -10.55
N LEU A 86 -14.27 1.00 -11.42
CA LEU A 86 -13.09 1.86 -11.43
C LEU A 86 -12.97 2.71 -10.16
N VAL A 87 -14.08 3.22 -9.63
CA VAL A 87 -14.09 3.95 -8.36
C VAL A 87 -13.66 3.02 -7.23
N ARG A 88 -14.23 1.80 -7.15
CA ARG A 88 -13.85 0.81 -6.14
C ARG A 88 -12.37 0.47 -6.22
N LEU A 89 -11.85 0.19 -7.42
CA LEU A 89 -10.44 -0.10 -7.64
C LEU A 89 -9.53 1.01 -7.09
N VAL A 90 -9.81 2.27 -7.46
CA VAL A 90 -9.02 3.43 -7.02
C VAL A 90 -9.06 3.61 -5.50
N LEU A 91 -10.24 3.50 -4.88
CA LEU A 91 -10.40 3.69 -3.44
C LEU A 91 -9.72 2.57 -2.65
N THR A 92 -9.91 1.32 -3.03
CA THR A 92 -9.32 0.17 -2.33
C THR A 92 -7.80 0.13 -2.49
N SER A 93 -7.25 0.53 -3.64
CA SER A 93 -5.79 0.63 -3.81
C SER A 93 -5.19 1.77 -2.99
N ASP A 94 -5.91 2.90 -2.83
CA ASP A 94 -5.46 4.03 -2.00
C ASP A 94 -5.30 3.66 -0.52
N ASP A 95 -6.12 2.73 -0.03
CA ASP A 95 -6.03 2.24 1.34
C ASP A 95 -4.63 1.69 1.67
N VAL A 96 -3.92 1.12 0.68
CA VAL A 96 -2.54 0.66 0.87
C VAL A 96 -1.63 1.81 1.31
N ALA A 97 -1.69 2.97 0.64
CA ALA A 97 -0.92 4.15 1.03
C ALA A 97 -1.40 4.72 2.39
N ALA A 98 -2.70 4.69 2.66
CA ALA A 98 -3.24 5.17 3.94
C ALA A 98 -2.77 4.31 5.13
N TYR A 99 -2.82 2.98 5.00
CA TYR A 99 -2.26 2.06 5.97
C TYR A 99 -0.75 2.21 6.07
N ALA A 100 -0.08 2.40 4.92
CA ALA A 100 1.36 2.61 4.85
C ALA A 100 1.82 3.93 5.52
N LYS A 101 0.96 4.94 5.58
CA LYS A 101 1.21 6.13 6.41
C LYS A 101 0.89 5.87 7.87
N GLY A 102 -0.14 5.08 8.15
CA GLY A 102 -0.61 4.77 9.51
C GLY A 102 0.43 4.06 10.37
N TRP A 103 0.99 2.94 9.90
CA TRP A 103 2.07 2.22 10.60
C TRP A 103 3.37 3.04 10.68
N SER A 104 3.79 3.78 9.64
CA SER A 104 4.94 4.69 9.70
C SER A 104 4.78 5.76 10.77
N ARG A 105 3.56 6.31 10.93
CA ARG A 105 3.26 7.25 12.01
C ARG A 105 3.45 6.61 13.38
N ARG A 106 2.94 5.40 13.58
CA ARG A 106 3.12 4.67 14.86
C ARG A 106 4.60 4.42 15.13
N LEU A 107 5.32 3.98 14.10
CA LEU A 107 6.74 3.73 14.16
C LEU A 107 7.49 5.01 14.58
N SER A 108 7.15 6.18 14.04
CA SER A 108 7.75 7.46 14.44
C SER A 108 7.53 7.88 15.91
N LEU A 109 6.62 7.23 16.63
CA LEU A 109 6.33 7.49 18.05
C LEU A 109 7.09 6.56 19.00
N ILE A 110 7.72 5.51 18.48
CA ILE A 110 8.39 4.46 19.27
C ILE A 110 9.90 4.71 19.24
N GLU A 111 10.58 4.57 20.37
CA GLU A 111 12.05 4.54 20.37
C GLU A 111 12.55 3.16 19.89
N PRO A 112 13.49 3.08 18.93
CA PRO A 112 13.98 1.82 18.39
C PRO A 112 14.54 0.83 19.43
N THR A 113 15.00 1.34 20.58
CA THR A 113 15.49 0.53 21.70
C THR A 113 14.41 -0.26 22.43
N ASN A 114 13.13 0.04 22.19
CA ASN A 114 12.01 -0.57 22.90
C ASN A 114 11.46 -1.83 22.21
N LEU A 115 12.01 -2.21 21.04
CA LEU A 115 11.55 -3.37 20.29
C LEU A 115 12.65 -4.44 20.17
N PRO A 116 12.35 -5.70 20.52
CA PRO A 116 13.24 -6.83 20.24
C PRO A 116 13.58 -6.96 18.75
N GLU A 117 14.84 -7.33 18.45
CA GLU A 117 15.35 -7.43 17.08
C GLU A 117 14.60 -8.49 16.23
N ASN A 118 14.13 -9.58 16.85
CA ASN A 118 13.29 -10.59 16.19
C ASN A 118 11.97 -10.00 15.69
N ILE A 119 11.31 -9.16 16.49
CA ILE A 119 10.06 -8.49 16.10
C ILE A 119 10.35 -7.53 14.94
N LEU A 120 11.43 -6.73 15.03
CA LEU A 120 11.79 -5.79 13.95
C LEU A 120 12.10 -6.52 12.63
N ASN A 121 12.78 -7.66 12.67
CA ASN A 121 13.05 -8.46 11.48
C ASN A 121 11.76 -9.00 10.84
N ARG A 122 10.80 -9.47 11.64
CA ARG A 122 9.48 -9.91 11.14
C ARG A 122 8.66 -8.76 10.57
N LEU A 123 8.68 -7.59 11.21
CA LEU A 123 8.05 -6.38 10.67
C LEU A 123 8.65 -5.97 9.31
N ARG A 124 9.97 -6.11 9.15
CA ARG A 124 10.65 -5.88 7.87
C ARG A 124 10.20 -6.87 6.80
N GLU A 125 10.01 -8.14 7.15
CA GLU A 125 9.51 -9.17 6.23
C GLU A 125 8.07 -8.86 5.77
N MET A 126 7.18 -8.51 6.69
CA MET A 126 5.83 -8.03 6.35
C MET A 126 5.88 -6.81 5.42
N ALA A 127 6.76 -5.86 5.71
CA ALA A 127 6.94 -4.66 4.88
C ALA A 127 7.41 -4.98 3.47
N GLU A 128 8.30 -5.95 3.33
CA GLU A 128 8.78 -6.44 2.04
C GLU A 128 7.66 -7.12 1.24
N ASN A 129 6.80 -7.90 1.90
CA ASN A 129 5.64 -8.52 1.25
C ASN A 129 4.62 -7.48 0.79
N VAL A 130 4.34 -6.45 1.60
CA VAL A 130 3.50 -5.31 1.17
C VAL A 130 4.11 -4.60 -0.04
N HIS A 131 5.41 -4.32 -0.02
CA HIS A 131 6.12 -3.71 -1.15
C HIS A 131 6.00 -4.55 -2.43
N LYS A 132 6.29 -5.85 -2.36
CA LYS A 132 6.12 -6.78 -3.50
C LYS A 132 4.67 -6.78 -4.02
N SER A 133 3.68 -6.82 -3.12
CA SER A 133 2.26 -6.76 -3.49
C SER A 133 1.92 -5.47 -4.26
N THR A 134 2.51 -4.32 -3.90
CA THR A 134 2.30 -3.07 -4.66
C THR A 134 2.91 -3.09 -6.06
N LEU A 135 4.08 -3.74 -6.23
CA LEU A 135 4.69 -3.94 -7.55
C LEU A 135 3.84 -4.87 -8.43
N LEU A 136 3.31 -5.95 -7.84
CA LEU A 136 2.36 -6.84 -8.51
C LEU A 136 1.06 -6.13 -8.86
N MET A 137 0.55 -5.26 -7.99
CA MET A 137 -0.63 -4.44 -8.27
C MET A 137 -0.42 -3.53 -9.50
N LYS A 138 0.77 -2.92 -9.63
CA LYS A 138 1.14 -2.15 -10.83
C LYS A 138 1.16 -3.04 -12.08
N ASN A 139 1.82 -4.19 -11.99
CA ASN A 139 1.90 -5.15 -13.10
C ASN A 139 0.50 -5.61 -13.55
N ALA A 140 -0.40 -5.91 -12.60
CA ALA A 140 -1.79 -6.23 -12.87
C ALA A 140 -2.51 -5.08 -13.58
N ALA A 141 -2.32 -3.84 -13.14
CA ALA A 141 -2.92 -2.65 -13.74
C ALA A 141 -2.46 -2.45 -15.21
N GLU A 142 -1.18 -2.63 -15.49
CA GLU A 142 -0.60 -2.55 -16.85
C GLU A 142 -1.17 -3.63 -17.78
N LYS A 143 -1.51 -4.80 -17.23
CA LYS A 143 -2.04 -5.94 -18.00
C LYS A 143 -3.56 -5.98 -18.12
N LEU A 144 -4.27 -5.16 -17.34
CA LEU A 144 -5.74 -5.17 -17.25
C LEU A 144 -6.44 -5.07 -18.62
N LEU A 145 -5.93 -4.23 -19.52
CA LEU A 145 -6.53 -3.98 -20.84
C LEU A 145 -5.93 -4.85 -21.95
N VAL A 146 -4.90 -5.64 -21.65
CA VAL A 146 -4.13 -6.42 -22.63
C VAL A 146 -4.34 -7.92 -22.45
N ASN A 147 -4.23 -8.42 -21.22
CA ASN A 147 -4.26 -9.85 -20.92
C ASN A 147 -4.94 -10.16 -19.56
N PRO A 148 -6.29 -10.26 -19.52
CA PRO A 148 -7.02 -10.50 -18.28
C PRO A 148 -6.69 -11.83 -17.58
N LYS A 149 -6.27 -12.87 -18.32
CA LYS A 149 -5.89 -14.15 -17.71
C LYS A 149 -4.64 -14.03 -16.85
N GLU A 150 -3.71 -13.18 -17.25
CA GLU A 150 -2.48 -12.95 -16.51
C GLU A 150 -2.75 -12.12 -15.25
N VAL A 151 -3.70 -11.18 -15.30
CA VAL A 151 -4.16 -10.46 -14.11
C VAL A 151 -4.63 -11.41 -13.03
N LEU A 152 -5.42 -12.45 -13.36
CA LEU A 152 -5.85 -13.45 -12.39
C LEU A 152 -4.67 -14.19 -11.73
N SER A 153 -3.63 -14.51 -12.51
CA SER A 153 -2.42 -15.14 -11.96
C SER A 153 -1.70 -14.21 -10.99
N ILE A 154 -1.60 -12.92 -11.31
CA ILE A 154 -0.98 -11.92 -10.46
C ILE A 154 -1.81 -11.70 -9.19
N SER A 155 -3.14 -11.67 -9.29
CA SER A 155 -4.03 -11.59 -8.13
C SER A 155 -3.83 -12.76 -7.16
N ASN A 156 -3.68 -13.99 -7.67
CA ASN A 156 -3.38 -15.15 -6.83
C ASN A 156 -2.01 -15.06 -6.16
N GLU A 157 -1.05 -14.36 -6.77
CA GLU A 157 0.27 -14.12 -6.16
C GLU A 157 0.20 -13.09 -5.04
N ILE A 158 -0.58 -12.02 -5.22
CA ILE A 158 -0.87 -11.04 -4.17
C ILE A 158 -1.59 -11.71 -2.98
N GLU A 159 -2.56 -12.59 -3.24
CA GLU A 159 -3.27 -13.35 -2.21
C GLU A 159 -2.31 -14.22 -1.37
N ARG A 160 -1.36 -14.92 -2.02
CA ARG A 160 -0.34 -15.69 -1.30
C ARG A 160 0.55 -14.83 -0.40
N LEU A 161 0.94 -13.64 -0.87
CA LEU A 161 1.72 -12.70 -0.06
C LEU A 161 0.93 -12.16 1.14
N GLU A 162 -0.39 -12.00 0.98
CA GLU A 162 -1.29 -11.60 2.06
C GLU A 162 -1.42 -12.71 3.12
N GLU A 163 -1.66 -13.95 2.69
CA GLU A 163 -1.70 -15.12 3.59
C GLU A 163 -0.38 -15.26 4.38
N GLU A 164 0.78 -15.17 3.70
CA GLU A 164 2.09 -15.22 4.33
C GLU A 164 2.29 -14.08 5.34
N THR A 165 1.87 -12.86 4.99
CA THR A 165 1.95 -11.69 5.86
C THR A 165 1.06 -11.87 7.10
N ASP A 166 -0.09 -12.50 6.95
CA ASP A 166 -1.03 -12.76 8.04
C ASP A 166 -0.53 -13.83 9.02
N ASP A 167 0.13 -14.88 8.51
CA ASP A 167 0.82 -15.86 9.34
C ASP A 167 1.95 -15.19 10.15
N ILE A 168 2.80 -14.38 9.50
CA ILE A 168 3.86 -13.62 10.19
C ILE A 168 3.25 -12.69 11.24
N ARG A 169 2.18 -11.97 10.90
CA ARG A 169 1.46 -11.07 11.82
C ARG A 169 0.99 -11.82 13.07
N HIS A 170 0.40 -12.99 12.90
CA HIS A 170 -0.09 -13.80 14.01
C HIS A 170 1.05 -14.24 14.95
N GLU A 171 2.22 -14.59 14.40
CA GLU A 171 3.41 -14.92 15.19
C GLU A 171 3.99 -13.70 15.91
N VAL A 172 4.12 -12.56 15.23
CA VAL A 172 4.58 -11.29 15.83
C VAL A 172 3.69 -10.89 17.00
N PHE A 173 2.36 -11.00 16.87
CA PHE A 173 1.45 -10.67 17.96
C PHE A 173 1.67 -11.54 19.19
N LYS A 174 1.93 -12.85 19.03
CA LYS A 174 2.29 -13.73 20.16
C LYS A 174 3.58 -13.28 20.84
N GLU A 175 4.60 -12.95 20.05
CA GLU A 175 5.89 -12.48 20.57
C GLU A 175 5.74 -11.15 21.34
N ILE A 176 4.97 -10.21 20.80
CA ILE A 176 4.67 -8.93 21.47
C ILE A 176 3.90 -9.15 22.78
N LEU A 177 2.89 -10.02 22.80
CA LEU A 177 2.11 -10.30 24.01
C LEU A 177 3.00 -10.85 25.13
N ASN A 178 3.85 -11.84 24.82
CA ASN A 178 4.80 -12.39 25.78
C ASN A 178 5.76 -11.32 26.32
N TYR A 179 6.31 -10.48 25.43
CA TYR A 179 7.17 -9.36 25.81
C TYR A 179 6.46 -8.35 26.74
N CYS A 180 5.17 -8.07 26.48
CA CYS A 180 4.37 -7.17 27.29
C CYS A 180 4.05 -7.72 28.69
N GLU A 181 3.84 -9.03 28.84
CA GLU A 181 3.64 -9.68 30.13
C GLU A 181 4.90 -9.60 31.01
N GLU A 182 6.07 -9.77 30.42
CA GLU A 182 7.37 -9.65 31.11
C GLU A 182 7.70 -8.20 31.50
N SER A 183 7.26 -7.22 30.71
CA SER A 183 7.64 -5.80 30.84
C SER A 183 6.75 -4.96 31.80
N LYS A 184 5.76 -5.58 32.48
CA LYS A 184 4.76 -4.91 33.35
C LYS A 184 4.02 -3.74 32.68
N ILE A 185 3.02 -4.07 31.85
CA ILE A 185 1.74 -3.37 31.49
C ILE A 185 1.75 -1.85 31.13
N SER A 186 2.61 -0.99 31.67
CA SER A 186 2.56 0.47 31.45
C SER A 186 3.17 0.97 30.14
N GLN A 187 3.87 0.11 29.38
CA GLN A 187 4.52 0.50 28.12
C GLN A 187 3.84 -0.04 26.84
N CYS A 188 2.85 -0.94 26.96
CA CYS A 188 2.27 -1.65 25.80
C CYS A 188 0.93 -1.09 25.27
N LEU A 189 0.41 0.01 25.84
CA LEU A 189 -0.84 0.65 25.40
C LEU A 189 -0.61 2.05 24.81
N MET A 190 0.41 2.18 23.96
CA MET A 190 0.56 3.31 23.04
C MET A 190 0.75 2.81 21.62
#